data_AF-A0A6J6PVW4-F1
#
_entry.id   AF-A0A6J6PVW4-F1
#
_cell.length_a   1.000
_cell.length_b   1.000
_cell.length_c   1.000
_cell.angle_alpha   90.00
_cell.angle_beta   90.00
_cell.angle_gamma   90.00
#
_symmetry.space_group_name_H-M   'P 1'
#
loop_
_entity.id
_entity.type
_entity.pdbx_description
1 polymer ?
#
loop_
_entity_poly.entity_id
_entity_poly.type
_entity_poly.pdbx_seq_one_letter_code
_entity_poly.pdbx_strand_id
1 'polypeptide(L)'
;MASASVMSGLLQGKSPEEATQILESFMELMQSKGTSKGDEALLEDAVAFAGVSKYPARIKCALLGWMAYKDAFLQIQGKSK
;
A
#
# COMPACT_ATOMS: atom_id res chain seq x y z
N MET A 1 -5.59 -8.60 -7.56
CA MET A 1 -6.96 -8.38 -7.06
C MET A 1 -7.01 -8.31 -5.53
N ALA A 2 -6.58 -9.33 -4.79
CA ALA A 2 -6.58 -9.31 -3.31
C ALA A 2 -5.97 -8.02 -2.69
N SER A 3 -4.80 -7.58 -3.16
CA SER A 3 -4.13 -6.37 -2.67
C SER A 3 -5.00 -5.10 -2.76
N ALA A 4 -5.71 -4.92 -3.87
CA ALA A 4 -6.58 -3.75 -4.06
C ALA A 4 -7.85 -3.80 -3.18
N SER A 5 -8.36 -5.01 -2.90
CA SER A 5 -9.49 -5.20 -1.99
C SER A 5 -9.12 -4.84 -0.55
N VAL A 6 -7.98 -5.33 -0.07
CA VAL A 6 -7.47 -5.02 1.27
C VAL A 6 -7.14 -3.53 1.39
N MET A 7 -6.51 -2.94 0.37
CA MET A 7 -6.27 -1.50 0.28
C MET A 7 -7.55 -0.68 0.45
N SER A 8 -8.63 -1.04 -0.26
CA SER A 8 -9.89 -0.30 -0.18
C SER A 8 -10.49 -0.31 1.23
N GLY A 9 -10.42 -1.44 1.93
CA GLY A 9 -10.90 -1.53 3.31
C GLY A 9 -10.03 -0.73 4.27
N LEU A 10 -8.71 -0.82 4.11
CA LEU A 10 -7.73 -0.19 5.00
C LEU A 10 -7.75 1.34 4.90
N LEU A 11 -7.99 1.89 3.70
CA LEU A 11 -8.01 3.34 3.47
C LEU A 11 -9.37 3.98 3.79
N GLN A 12 -10.43 3.20 3.95
CA GLN A 12 -11.77 3.74 4.16
C GLN A 12 -11.88 4.43 5.53
N GLY A 13 -12.25 5.71 5.53
CA GLY A 13 -12.40 6.51 6.75
C GLY A 13 -11.08 7.04 7.34
N LYS A 14 -9.94 6.76 6.71
CA LYS A 14 -8.64 7.33 7.08
C LYS A 14 -8.46 8.74 6.50
N SER A 15 -7.71 9.57 7.21
CA SER A 15 -7.27 10.87 6.72
C SER A 15 -6.27 10.74 5.57
N PRO A 16 -6.10 11.80 4.75
CA PRO A 16 -5.07 11.87 3.71
C PRO A 16 -3.65 11.53 4.20
N GLU A 17 -3.32 11.96 5.41
CA GLU A 17 -2.01 11.76 6.03
C GLU A 17 -1.81 10.29 6.42
N GLU A 18 -2.79 9.69 7.11
CA GLU A 18 -2.77 8.26 7.45
C GLU A 18 -2.69 7.38 6.20
N ALA A 19 -3.47 7.70 5.17
CA ALA A 19 -3.46 6.95 3.93
C ALA A 19 -2.10 7.00 3.22
N THR A 20 -1.39 8.13 3.32
CA THR A 20 -0.03 8.27 2.81
C THR A 20 0.95 7.40 3.60
N GLN A 21 0.86 7.40 4.94
CA GLN A 21 1.70 6.56 5.79
C GLN A 21 1.49 5.06 5.51
N ILE A 22 0.24 4.64 5.32
CA ILE A 22 -0.10 3.26 4.99
C ILE A 22 0.49 2.87 3.62
N LEU A 23 0.36 3.75 2.62
CA LEU A 23 0.96 3.54 1.29
C LEU A 23 2.48 3.38 1.39
N GLU A 24 3.17 4.27 2.09
CA GLU A 24 4.63 4.23 2.24
C GLU A 24 5.09 2.94 2.95
N SER A 25 4.42 2.57 4.04
CA SER A 25 4.68 1.34 4.78
C SER A 25 4.50 0.10 3.89
N PHE A 26 3.44 0.06 3.07
CA PHE A 26 3.20 -1.05 2.15
C PHE A 26 4.28 -1.10 1.04
N MET A 27 4.69 0.05 0.51
CA MET A 27 5.76 0.14 -0.47
C MET A 27 7.11 -0.34 0.11
N GLU A 28 7.41 0.02 1.35
CA GLU A 28 8.60 -0.43 2.05
C GLU A 28 8.57 -1.94 2.28
N LEU A 29 7.43 -2.48 2.73
CA LEU A 29 7.23 -3.92 2.88
C LEU A 29 7.51 -4.68 1.58
N MET A 30 6.97 -4.20 0.46
CA MET A 30 7.20 -4.82 -0.85
C MET A 30 8.67 -4.72 -1.29
N GLN A 31 9.36 -3.63 -0.97
CA GLN A 31 10.77 -3.41 -1.31
C GLN A 31 11.75 -4.14 -0.38
N SER A 32 11.30 -4.57 0.80
CA SER A 32 12.12 -5.29 1.78
C SER A 32 12.64 -6.64 1.28
N LYS A 33 12.07 -7.19 0.20
CA LYS A 33 12.44 -8.51 -0.35
C LYS A 33 12.34 -9.63 0.68
N GLY A 34 11.43 -9.51 1.64
CA GLY A 34 11.17 -10.50 2.68
C GLY A 34 12.02 -10.36 3.94
N THR A 35 12.77 -9.27 4.08
CA THR A 35 13.53 -8.94 5.31
C THR A 35 12.66 -8.24 6.35
N SER A 36 11.62 -7.53 5.92
CA SER A 36 10.65 -6.90 6.82
C SER A 36 9.38 -7.72 6.89
N LYS A 37 8.80 -7.77 8.09
CA LYS A 37 7.46 -8.32 8.30
C LYS A 37 6.35 -7.28 8.07
N GLY A 38 6.70 -6.00 8.00
CA GLY A 38 5.73 -4.90 7.95
C GLY A 38 5.24 -4.53 9.34
N ASP A 39 4.64 -3.34 9.45
CA ASP A 39 4.04 -2.87 10.69
C ASP A 39 2.57 -3.32 10.77
N GLU A 40 2.27 -4.25 11.67
CA GLU A 40 0.91 -4.78 11.87
C GLU A 40 -0.08 -3.72 12.34
N ALA A 41 0.37 -2.69 13.07
CA ALA A 41 -0.50 -1.63 13.56
C ALA A 41 -0.94 -0.67 12.45
N LEU A 42 -0.09 -0.48 11.43
CA LEU A 42 -0.37 0.38 10.28
C LEU A 42 -1.00 -0.37 9.11
N LEU A 43 -0.51 -1.58 8.82
CA LEU A 43 -0.92 -2.34 7.63
C LEU A 43 -2.11 -3.25 7.89
N GLU A 44 -2.42 -3.58 9.15
CA GLU A 44 -3.50 -4.49 9.51
C GLU A 44 -3.43 -5.77 8.64
N ASP A 45 -4.51 -6.11 7.91
CA ASP A 45 -4.56 -7.27 7.01
C ASP A 45 -3.58 -7.21 5.84
N ALA A 46 -3.06 -6.03 5.47
CA ALA A 46 -2.10 -5.87 4.40
C ALA A 46 -0.72 -6.47 4.76
N VAL A 47 -0.45 -6.73 6.04
CA VAL A 47 0.77 -7.43 6.49
C VAL A 47 0.86 -8.85 5.92
N ALA A 48 -0.28 -9.47 5.59
CA ALA A 48 -0.31 -10.79 4.96
C ALA A 48 0.44 -10.83 3.60
N PHE A 49 0.60 -9.68 2.95
CA PHE A 49 1.39 -9.56 1.73
C PHE A 49 2.90 -9.54 1.97
N ALA A 50 3.40 -9.57 3.21
CA ALA A 50 4.83 -9.70 3.51
C ALA A 50 5.47 -10.90 2.78
N GLY A 51 4.73 -12.01 2.62
CA GLY A 51 5.19 -13.15 1.83
C GLY A 51 5.39 -12.85 0.34
N VAL A 52 4.62 -11.92 -0.23
CA VAL A 52 4.71 -11.51 -1.65
C VAL A 52 6.00 -10.75 -1.94
N SER A 53 6.55 -10.03 -0.95
CA SER A 53 7.82 -9.31 -1.10
C SER A 53 9.00 -10.23 -1.48
N LYS A 54 8.92 -11.53 -1.15
CA LYS A 54 9.92 -12.54 -1.53
C LYS A 54 9.91 -12.92 -3.01
N TYR A 55 8.87 -12.52 -3.76
CA TYR A 55 8.66 -12.92 -5.14
C TYR A 55 8.64 -11.69 -6.05
N PRO A 56 9.79 -11.27 -6.63
CA PRO A 56 9.89 -10.06 -7.44
C PRO A 56 8.87 -9.96 -8.58
N ALA A 57 8.53 -11.10 -9.20
CA ALA A 57 7.53 -11.17 -10.25
C ALA A 57 6.10 -10.81 -9.78
N ARG A 58 5.80 -10.95 -8.48
CA ARG A 58 4.48 -10.70 -7.89
C ARG A 58 4.37 -9.33 -7.21
N ILE A 59 5.49 -8.68 -6.90
CA ILE A 59 5.53 -7.33 -6.30
C ILE A 59 4.78 -6.33 -7.18
N LYS A 60 5.05 -6.31 -8.49
CA LYS A 60 4.39 -5.37 -9.41
C LYS A 60 2.87 -5.55 -9.44
N CYS A 61 2.38 -6.80 -9.41
CA CYS A 61 0.96 -7.09 -9.36
C CYS A 61 0.31 -6.68 -8.03
N ALA A 62 1.06 -6.74 -6.93
CA ALA A 62 0.58 -6.30 -5.62
C ALA A 62 0.52 -4.78 -5.52
N LEU A 63 1.50 -4.06 -6.10
CA LEU A 63 1.59 -2.59 -6.05
C LEU A 63 0.72 -1.86 -7.07
N LEU A 64 0.23 -2.52 -8.12
CA LEU A 64 -0.51 -1.85 -9.20
C LEU A 64 -1.68 -0.99 -8.70
N GLY A 65 -2.50 -1.53 -7.78
CA GLY A 65 -3.63 -0.79 -7.20
C GLY A 65 -3.19 0.39 -6.33
N TRP A 66 -2.10 0.21 -5.58
CA TRP A 66 -1.54 1.25 -4.70
C TRP A 66 -0.93 2.40 -5.48
N MET A 67 -0.30 2.11 -6.63
CA MET A 67 0.21 3.15 -7.53
C MET A 67 -0.92 3.97 -8.17
N ALA A 68 -2.03 3.32 -8.51
CA ALA A 68 -3.23 4.03 -9.00
C ALA A 68 -3.83 4.94 -7.92
N TYR A 69 -3.90 4.45 -6.66
CA TYR A 69 -4.31 5.27 -5.53
C TYR A 69 -3.39 6.48 -5.32
N LYS A 70 -2.06 6.27 -5.31
CA LYS A 70 -1.07 7.33 -5.17
C LYS A 70 -1.24 8.41 -6.24
N ASP A 71 -1.40 8.00 -7.50
CA ASP A 71 -1.60 8.93 -8.61
C ASP A 71 -2.89 9.74 -8.44
N ALA A 72 -4.01 9.07 -8.14
CA ALA A 72 -5.28 9.73 -7.89
C ALA A 72 -5.20 10.73 -6.71
N PHE A 73 -4.52 10.34 -5.64
CA PHE A 73 -4.31 11.19 -4.47
C PHE A 73 -3.50 12.45 -4.80
N LEU A 74 -2.40 12.31 -5.55
CA LEU A 74 -1.58 13.43 -6.02
C LEU A 74 -2.36 14.36 -6.95
N GLN A 75 -3.21 13.82 -7.84
CA GLN A 75 -4.05 14.62 -8.72
C GLN A 75 -5.08 15.45 -7.93
N ILE A 76 -5.65 14.91 -6.86
CA ILE A 76 -6.59 15.64 -5.99
C ILE A 76 -5.85 16.75 -5.24
N GLN A 77 -4.68 16.48 -4.68
CA GLN A 77 -3.89 17.52 -3.99
C GLN A 77 -3.40 18.61 -4.95
N GLY A 78 -3.00 18.24 -6.18
CA GLY A 78 -2.57 19.20 -7.21
C GLY A 78 -3.70 20.07 -7.76
N LYS A 79 -4.96 19.64 -7.66
CA LYS A 79 -6.16 20.42 -8.05
C LYS A 79 -6.64 21.42 -6.99
N SER A 80 -6.02 21.47 -5.80
CA SER A 80 -6.39 22.41 -4.74
C SER A 80 -5.72 23.80 -4.89
N LYS A 81 -5.36 24.19 -6.11
CA LYS A 81 -4.76 25.50 -6.41
C LYS A 81 -5.52 26.22 -7.52
#